data_AF-A0A5E4Q1A4-F1
#
_entry.id   AF-A0A5E4Q1A4-F1
#
_cell.length_a   1.000
_cell.length_b   1.000
_cell.length_c   1.000
_cell.angle_alpha   90.00
_cell.angle_beta   90.00
_cell.angle_gamma   90.00
#
_symmetry.space_group_name_H-M   'P 1'
#
loop_
_entity.id
_entity.type
_entity.pdbx_description
1 polymer ?
#
loop_
_entity_poly.entity_id
_entity_poly.type
_entity_poly.pdbx_seq_one_letter_code
_entity_poly.pdbx_strand_id
1 'polypeptide(L)'
;MKTVLVLASLVAFTVAGAIVGPTREYKTKAVDNEFVVKQQKVLSLYYHSGQVDTEAEYFKIGKDYNIEANIGDYTNQKAVRELLDLWKTGFLPKNLAFSIFNERSKHEAVALFHVLYYAKDFDVFYKTAAAARVHVNEGQFLYAYYIAVLHRPDTKGIVLPAPYEAYPELFTNVDTWWKINRVKMQNGVDSFDLGSEYGIVKEQNEYVIYANYSNHFTYPENEHKISYFTEDIGLNAYYYYFHVFFPFWMESDVQPDLKEHRGEIYYYFYQQLLARYYLERLSSDLGEIPEFSWKHQIETGYKPSMKYFYNFVQRPEYYQI
;
A
#
# COMPACT_ATOMS: atom_id res chain seq x y z
N MET A 1 52.97 -24.98 -13.97
CA MET A 1 51.61 -25.57 -14.14
C MET A 1 50.65 -25.17 -13.02
N LYS A 2 51.01 -25.25 -11.74
CA LYS A 2 50.08 -24.93 -10.62
C LYS A 2 49.60 -23.47 -10.58
N THR A 3 50.46 -22.50 -10.92
CA THR A 3 50.12 -21.07 -10.95
C THR A 3 49.19 -20.68 -12.10
N VAL A 4 49.30 -21.34 -13.25
CA VAL A 4 48.44 -21.09 -14.42
C VAL A 4 47.01 -21.60 -14.17
N LEU A 5 46.88 -22.75 -13.49
CA LEU A 5 45.59 -23.30 -13.08
C LEU A 5 44.87 -22.39 -12.08
N VAL A 6 45.60 -21.81 -11.12
CA VAL A 6 45.03 -20.89 -10.11
C VAL A 6 44.57 -19.57 -10.73
N LEU A 7 45.34 -19.02 -11.68
CA LEU A 7 44.96 -17.82 -12.43
C LEU A 7 43.77 -18.08 -13.37
N ALA A 8 43.73 -19.24 -14.04
CA ALA A 8 42.60 -19.62 -14.88
C ALA A 8 41.31 -19.82 -14.06
N SER A 9 41.41 -20.39 -12.85
CA SER A 9 40.26 -20.53 -11.95
C SER A 9 39.77 -19.19 -11.38
N LEU A 10 40.68 -18.24 -11.12
CA LEU A 10 40.33 -16.88 -10.68
C LEU A 10 39.63 -16.10 -11.80
N VAL A 11 40.13 -16.21 -13.05
CA VAL A 11 39.49 -15.59 -14.21
C VAL A 11 38.10 -16.19 -14.47
N ALA A 12 37.96 -17.51 -14.37
CA ALA A 12 36.66 -18.19 -14.49
C ALA A 12 35.66 -17.75 -13.39
N PHE A 13 36.12 -17.53 -12.15
CA PHE A 13 35.28 -16.98 -11.08
C PHE A 13 34.88 -15.51 -11.33
N THR A 14 35.78 -14.69 -11.89
CA THR A 14 35.46 -13.28 -12.22
C THR A 14 34.49 -13.15 -13.39
N VAL A 15 34.50 -14.08 -14.35
CA VAL A 15 33.56 -14.09 -15.49
C VAL A 15 32.19 -14.66 -15.08
N ALA A 16 32.14 -15.57 -14.11
CA ALA A 16 30.89 -16.06 -13.52
C ALA A 16 30.21 -15.05 -12.56
N GLY A 17 30.94 -14.04 -12.08
CA GLY A 17 30.42 -12.99 -11.18
C GLY A 17 29.58 -11.90 -11.87
N ALA A 18 29.60 -11.83 -13.20
CA ALA A 18 28.66 -11.01 -13.96
C ALA A 18 27.35 -11.78 -14.18
N ILE A 19 26.66 -12.10 -13.09
CA ILE A 19 25.26 -12.49 -13.17
C ILE A 19 24.52 -11.22 -13.59
N VAL A 20 24.38 -11.02 -14.90
CA VAL A 20 23.26 -10.22 -15.42
C VAL A 20 22.04 -10.90 -14.81
N GLY A 21 21.39 -10.22 -13.87
CA GLY A 21 20.20 -10.75 -13.20
C GLY A 21 19.24 -11.30 -14.26
N PRO A 22 18.52 -12.40 -13.97
CA PRO A 22 17.65 -13.01 -14.97
C PRO A 22 16.78 -11.93 -15.59
N THR A 23 16.82 -11.78 -16.92
CA THR A 23 15.86 -10.96 -17.65
C THR A 23 14.50 -11.52 -17.29
N ARG A 24 13.80 -10.85 -16.37
CA ARG A 24 12.48 -11.26 -15.91
C ARG A 24 11.55 -11.12 -17.11
N GLU A 25 11.23 -12.23 -17.76
CA GLU A 25 10.20 -12.27 -18.77
C GLU A 25 8.84 -12.17 -18.08
N TYR A 26 8.18 -11.03 -18.23
CA TYR A 26 6.82 -10.83 -17.76
C TYR A 26 5.83 -11.02 -18.90
N LYS A 27 4.68 -11.64 -18.61
CA LYS A 27 3.58 -11.74 -19.58
C LYS A 27 3.02 -10.34 -19.83
N THR A 28 3.07 -9.90 -21.08
CA THR A 28 2.54 -8.60 -21.51
C THR A 28 1.22 -8.76 -22.25
N LYS A 29 0.44 -7.66 -22.28
CA LYS A 29 -0.79 -7.54 -23.07
C LYS A 29 -0.72 -6.25 -23.88
N ALA A 30 -0.99 -6.33 -25.17
CA ALA A 30 -1.11 -5.14 -26.02
C ALA A 30 -2.36 -4.35 -25.63
N VAL A 31 -2.22 -3.03 -25.61
CA VAL A 31 -3.28 -2.07 -25.27
C VAL A 31 -3.30 -0.93 -26.29
N ASP A 32 -4.46 -0.30 -26.46
CA ASP A 32 -4.61 0.84 -27.37
C ASP A 32 -4.12 2.16 -26.76
N ASN A 33 -4.06 3.21 -27.57
CA ASN A 33 -3.59 4.52 -27.14
C ASN A 33 -4.52 5.20 -26.12
N GLU A 34 -5.83 4.95 -26.18
CA GLU A 34 -6.79 5.54 -25.24
C GLU A 34 -6.54 4.98 -23.82
N PHE A 35 -6.31 3.67 -23.74
CA PHE A 35 -5.92 2.98 -22.51
C PHE A 35 -4.61 3.55 -21.95
N VAL A 36 -3.60 3.76 -22.79
CA VAL A 36 -2.30 4.34 -22.36
C VAL A 36 -2.49 5.72 -21.73
N VAL A 37 -3.31 6.59 -22.34
CA VAL A 37 -3.59 7.92 -21.79
C VAL A 37 -4.29 7.83 -20.43
N LYS A 38 -5.30 6.95 -20.29
CA LYS A 38 -5.98 6.73 -19.02
C LYS A 38 -5.04 6.16 -17.96
N GLN A 39 -4.20 5.19 -18.32
CA GLN A 39 -3.20 4.58 -17.45
C GLN A 39 -2.21 5.62 -16.92
N GLN A 40 -1.68 6.49 -17.78
CA GLN A 40 -0.76 7.55 -17.37
C GLN A 40 -1.43 8.56 -16.45
N LYS A 41 -2.66 9.00 -16.76
CA LYS A 41 -3.44 9.89 -15.88
C LYS A 41 -3.75 9.25 -14.54
N VAL A 42 -4.01 7.93 -14.51
CA VAL A 42 -4.28 7.26 -13.24
C VAL A 42 -3.03 7.21 -12.37
N LEU A 43 -1.88 6.85 -12.95
CA LEU A 43 -0.61 6.74 -12.23
C LEU A 43 -0.05 8.09 -11.79
N SER A 44 -0.33 9.18 -12.51
CA SER A 44 0.17 10.51 -12.15
C SER A 44 -0.30 10.97 -10.77
N LEU A 45 -1.47 10.51 -10.30
CA LEU A 45 -2.02 10.85 -8.98
C LEU A 45 -1.39 10.05 -7.82
N TYR A 46 -0.58 9.03 -8.11
CA TYR A 46 0.20 8.28 -7.10
C TYR A 46 1.60 8.86 -6.88
N TYR A 47 2.09 9.70 -7.78
CA TYR A 47 3.44 10.26 -7.70
C TYR A 47 3.54 11.26 -6.54
N HIS A 48 4.52 11.04 -5.65
CA HIS A 48 4.73 11.83 -4.42
C HIS A 48 3.44 12.04 -3.63
N SER A 49 2.74 10.95 -3.34
CA SER A 49 1.41 10.98 -2.72
C SER A 49 1.35 11.70 -1.35
N GLY A 50 2.47 11.83 -0.64
CA GLY A 50 2.56 12.64 0.59
C GLY A 50 2.75 14.16 0.37
N GLN A 51 2.93 14.63 -0.87
CA GLN A 51 3.25 16.03 -1.18
C GLN A 51 2.33 16.60 -2.27
N VAL A 52 2.24 17.93 -2.33
CA VAL A 52 1.51 18.64 -3.38
C VAL A 52 2.51 19.36 -4.27
N ASP A 53 2.55 18.98 -5.54
CA ASP A 53 3.33 19.65 -6.58
C ASP A 53 2.44 20.68 -7.27
N THR A 54 2.75 21.97 -7.09
CA THR A 54 1.96 23.07 -7.65
C THR A 54 2.10 23.22 -9.16
N GLU A 55 3.14 22.65 -9.76
CA GLU A 55 3.38 22.72 -11.20
C GLU A 55 2.72 21.58 -11.98
N ALA A 56 2.36 20.50 -11.28
CA ALA A 56 1.72 19.34 -11.87
C ALA A 56 0.34 19.67 -12.46
N GLU A 57 -0.01 18.96 -13.54
CA GLU A 57 -1.30 19.11 -14.23
C GLU A 57 -2.48 18.87 -13.27
N TYR A 58 -2.39 17.86 -12.41
CA TYR A 58 -3.46 17.55 -11.46
C TYR A 58 -3.72 18.71 -10.48
N PHE A 59 -2.70 19.48 -10.09
CA PHE A 59 -2.89 20.58 -9.15
C PHE A 59 -3.63 21.73 -9.80
N LYS A 60 -3.24 22.08 -11.04
CA LYS A 60 -3.89 23.13 -11.84
C LYS A 60 -5.36 22.80 -12.08
N ILE A 61 -5.68 21.54 -12.37
CA ILE A 61 -7.06 21.07 -12.53
C ILE A 61 -7.80 21.05 -11.19
N GLY A 62 -7.23 20.38 -10.19
CA GLY A 62 -7.89 20.08 -8.93
C GLY A 62 -8.19 21.31 -8.08
N LYS A 63 -7.31 22.31 -8.11
CA LYS A 63 -7.50 23.58 -7.39
C LYS A 63 -8.70 24.38 -7.89
N ASP A 64 -8.95 24.35 -9.20
CA ASP A 64 -9.99 25.17 -9.85
C ASP A 64 -11.29 24.40 -10.09
N TYR A 65 -11.27 23.07 -9.95
CA TYR A 65 -12.45 22.24 -10.19
C TYR A 65 -13.48 22.35 -9.08
N ASN A 66 -14.64 22.92 -9.41
CA ASN A 66 -15.77 23.04 -8.49
C ASN A 66 -16.76 21.87 -8.68
N ILE A 67 -16.79 20.95 -7.72
CA ILE A 67 -17.69 19.78 -7.74
C ILE A 67 -19.17 20.19 -7.72
N GLU A 68 -19.53 21.22 -6.93
CA GLU A 68 -20.90 21.70 -6.79
C GLU A 68 -21.44 22.29 -8.09
N ALA A 69 -20.63 23.10 -8.78
CA ALA A 69 -21.00 23.69 -10.07
C ALA A 69 -21.20 22.64 -11.17
N ASN A 70 -20.53 21.49 -11.05
CA ASN A 70 -20.60 20.39 -12.03
C ASN A 70 -21.46 19.21 -11.54
N ILE A 71 -22.37 19.42 -10.59
CA ILE A 71 -23.22 18.34 -10.04
C ILE A 71 -24.01 17.56 -11.10
N GLY A 72 -24.34 18.21 -12.24
CA GLY A 72 -25.03 17.57 -13.37
C GLY A 72 -24.19 16.51 -14.09
N ASP A 73 -22.88 16.46 -13.83
CA ASP A 73 -21.95 15.52 -14.44
C ASP A 73 -21.79 14.20 -13.68
N TYR A 74 -22.62 13.99 -12.65
CA TYR A 74 -22.62 12.79 -11.84
C TYR A 74 -23.94 12.05 -11.98
N THR A 75 -23.87 10.74 -12.19
CA THR A 75 -25.04 9.87 -12.34
C THR A 75 -25.89 9.83 -11.06
N ASN A 76 -25.27 10.09 -9.90
CA ASN A 76 -25.95 10.19 -8.61
C ASN A 76 -25.66 11.53 -7.93
N GLN A 77 -26.55 12.51 -8.14
CA GLN A 77 -26.45 13.84 -7.54
C GLN A 77 -26.60 13.83 -6.01
N LYS A 78 -27.28 12.83 -5.43
CA LYS A 78 -27.44 12.73 -3.97
C LYS A 78 -26.10 12.47 -3.29
N ALA A 79 -25.28 11.59 -3.87
CA ALA A 79 -23.93 11.33 -3.38
C ALA A 79 -23.05 12.59 -3.38
N VAL A 80 -23.17 13.42 -4.42
CA VAL A 80 -22.45 14.70 -4.50
C VAL A 80 -22.88 15.65 -3.38
N ARG A 81 -24.19 15.80 -3.13
CA ARG A 81 -24.69 16.66 -2.04
C ARG A 81 -24.22 16.20 -0.68
N GLU A 82 -24.23 14.89 -0.43
CA GLU A 82 -23.70 14.31 0.81
C GLU A 82 -22.22 14.62 1.00
N LEU A 83 -21.40 14.47 -0.04
CA LEU A 83 -19.99 14.85 0.02
C LEU A 83 -19.82 16.34 0.35
N LEU A 84 -20.56 17.22 -0.32
CA LEU A 84 -20.48 18.67 -0.11
C LEU A 84 -20.90 19.07 1.30
N ASP A 85 -21.90 18.39 1.88
CA ASP A 85 -22.33 18.64 3.25
C ASP A 85 -21.27 18.20 4.27
N LEU A 86 -20.63 17.05 4.05
CA LEU A 86 -19.47 16.64 4.84
C LEU A 86 -18.31 17.63 4.69
N TRP A 87 -18.10 18.15 3.48
CA TRP A 87 -17.02 19.11 3.20
C TRP A 87 -17.20 20.41 3.98
N LYS A 88 -18.44 20.90 4.11
CA LYS A 88 -18.77 22.08 4.95
C LYS A 88 -18.45 21.84 6.42
N THR A 89 -18.60 20.61 6.92
CA THR A 89 -18.28 20.25 8.32
C THR A 89 -16.79 19.98 8.57
N GLY A 90 -16.01 19.82 7.50
CA GLY A 90 -14.59 19.53 7.54
C GLY A 90 -14.29 18.03 7.50
N PHE A 91 -13.39 17.64 6.59
CA PHE A 91 -12.84 16.30 6.45
C PHE A 91 -11.67 16.07 7.42
N LEU A 92 -11.20 14.83 7.51
CA LEU A 92 -9.91 14.50 8.12
C LEU A 92 -8.80 15.42 7.57
N PRO A 93 -8.09 16.15 8.45
CA PRO A 93 -6.96 16.97 8.02
C PRO A 93 -5.85 16.17 7.32
N LYS A 94 -5.13 16.82 6.41
CA LYS A 94 -3.88 16.28 5.83
C LYS A 94 -2.82 16.02 6.92
N ASN A 95 -1.90 15.10 6.65
CA ASN A 95 -0.83 14.68 7.56
C ASN A 95 -1.32 13.97 8.84
N LEU A 96 -2.52 13.40 8.79
CA LEU A 96 -3.06 12.55 9.85
C LEU A 96 -3.31 11.14 9.31
N ALA A 97 -3.19 10.15 10.18
CA ALA A 97 -3.36 8.77 9.80
C ALA A 97 -4.83 8.50 9.49
N PHE A 98 -5.12 8.12 8.25
CA PHE A 98 -6.42 7.61 7.84
C PHE A 98 -6.55 6.14 8.23
N SER A 99 -7.72 5.76 8.74
CA SER A 99 -8.10 4.36 8.94
C SER A 99 -9.58 4.18 8.62
N ILE A 100 -9.88 3.17 7.80
CA ILE A 100 -11.27 2.81 7.45
C ILE A 100 -12.07 2.27 8.64
N PHE A 101 -11.40 1.93 9.75
CA PHE A 101 -12.05 1.45 10.97
C PHE A 101 -12.54 2.57 11.89
N ASN A 102 -12.17 3.83 11.62
CA ASN A 102 -12.77 4.97 12.30
C ASN A 102 -14.09 5.34 11.61
N GLU A 103 -15.19 5.39 12.36
CA GLU A 103 -16.54 5.63 11.80
C GLU A 103 -16.65 6.94 11.01
N ARG A 104 -16.08 8.04 11.51
CA ARG A 104 -16.11 9.34 10.81
C ARG A 104 -15.28 9.29 9.53
N SER A 105 -14.02 8.84 9.63
CA SER A 105 -13.15 8.73 8.45
C SER A 105 -13.71 7.77 7.41
N LYS A 106 -14.38 6.68 7.83
CA LYS A 106 -15.08 5.75 6.96
C LYS A 106 -16.20 6.45 6.20
N HIS A 107 -17.07 7.18 6.89
CA HIS A 107 -18.17 7.89 6.22
C HIS A 107 -17.66 8.88 5.18
N GLU A 108 -16.64 9.67 5.53
CA GLU A 108 -16.02 10.63 4.61
C GLU A 108 -15.35 9.93 3.40
N ALA A 109 -14.66 8.80 3.61
CA ALA A 109 -14.02 8.03 2.54
C ALA A 109 -15.03 7.36 1.60
N VAL A 110 -16.13 6.83 2.15
CA VAL A 110 -17.23 6.22 1.38
C VAL A 110 -17.96 7.26 0.54
N ALA A 111 -18.22 8.45 1.11
CA ALA A 111 -18.78 9.57 0.35
C ALA A 111 -17.87 9.99 -0.81
N LEU A 112 -16.55 10.07 -0.57
CA LEU A 112 -15.57 10.35 -1.62
C LEU A 112 -15.56 9.27 -2.71
N PHE A 113 -15.58 7.99 -2.31
CA PHE A 113 -15.70 6.87 -3.24
C PHE A 113 -16.95 6.99 -4.10
N HIS A 114 -18.12 7.29 -3.53
CA HIS A 114 -19.35 7.43 -4.30
C HIS A 114 -19.25 8.55 -5.35
N VAL A 115 -18.70 9.72 -5.01
CA VAL A 115 -18.56 10.79 -6.01
C VAL A 115 -17.59 10.42 -7.12
N LEU A 116 -16.49 9.73 -6.80
CA LEU A 116 -15.57 9.18 -7.81
C LEU A 116 -16.23 8.10 -8.68
N TYR A 117 -17.00 7.20 -8.07
CA TYR A 117 -17.66 6.09 -8.75
C TYR A 117 -18.79 6.57 -9.68
N TYR A 118 -19.57 7.57 -9.25
CA TYR A 118 -20.71 8.10 -10.00
C TYR A 118 -20.36 9.22 -11.00
N ALA A 119 -19.09 9.57 -11.18
CA ALA A 119 -18.68 10.47 -12.26
C ALA A 119 -19.06 9.85 -13.64
N LYS A 120 -19.77 10.62 -14.49
CA LYS A 120 -20.37 10.11 -15.73
C LYS A 120 -19.39 9.51 -16.73
N ASP A 121 -18.15 10.01 -16.74
CA ASP A 121 -17.08 9.63 -17.65
C ASP A 121 -15.71 9.78 -16.98
N PHE A 122 -14.67 9.34 -17.68
CA PHE A 122 -13.30 9.35 -17.18
C PHE A 122 -12.76 10.77 -16.95
N ASP A 123 -13.19 11.76 -17.73
CA ASP A 123 -12.70 13.15 -17.60
C ASP A 123 -13.23 13.78 -16.31
N VAL A 124 -14.51 13.61 -16.03
CA VAL A 124 -15.12 14.03 -14.75
C VAL A 124 -14.46 13.28 -13.60
N PHE A 125 -14.31 11.96 -13.70
CA PHE A 125 -13.62 11.16 -12.68
C PHE A 125 -12.22 11.70 -12.37
N TYR A 126 -11.42 11.98 -13.40
CA TYR A 126 -10.06 12.50 -13.24
C TYR A 126 -10.05 13.90 -12.61
N LYS A 127 -10.96 14.80 -13.02
CA LYS A 127 -11.10 16.13 -12.41
C LYS A 127 -11.50 16.06 -10.93
N THR A 128 -12.45 15.17 -10.60
CA THR A 128 -12.85 14.90 -9.21
C THR A 128 -11.68 14.33 -8.41
N ALA A 129 -10.94 13.36 -8.95
CA ALA A 129 -9.79 12.76 -8.31
C ALA A 129 -8.66 13.79 -8.10
N ALA A 130 -8.41 14.66 -9.08
CA ALA A 130 -7.47 15.76 -8.97
C ALA A 130 -7.87 16.75 -7.86
N ALA A 131 -9.14 17.12 -7.76
CA ALA A 131 -9.63 17.98 -6.67
C ALA A 131 -9.48 17.31 -5.30
N ALA A 132 -9.83 16.03 -5.19
CA ALA A 132 -9.68 15.27 -3.95
C ALA A 132 -8.19 15.12 -3.56
N ARG A 133 -7.30 14.88 -4.53
CA ARG A 133 -5.85 14.83 -4.33
C ARG A 133 -5.31 16.12 -3.70
N VAL A 134 -5.79 17.28 -4.17
CA VAL A 134 -5.37 18.59 -3.65
C VAL A 134 -5.93 18.86 -2.25
N HIS A 135 -7.21 18.56 -2.00
CA HIS A 135 -7.91 19.07 -0.82
C HIS A 135 -8.13 18.06 0.31
N VAL A 136 -8.18 16.75 0.02
CA VAL A 136 -8.48 15.70 1.01
C VAL A 136 -7.19 15.13 1.60
N ASN A 137 -7.28 14.54 2.80
CA ASN A 137 -6.20 13.75 3.39
C ASN A 137 -5.65 12.71 2.39
N GLU A 138 -4.33 12.59 2.31
CA GLU A 138 -3.62 11.74 1.37
C GLU A 138 -3.98 10.26 1.49
N GLY A 139 -4.07 9.72 2.71
CA GLY A 139 -4.44 8.32 2.94
C GLY A 139 -5.90 8.05 2.56
N GLN A 140 -6.80 8.97 2.92
CA GLN A 140 -8.21 8.89 2.59
C GLN A 140 -8.48 8.98 1.09
N PHE A 141 -7.80 9.92 0.41
CA PHE A 141 -7.85 10.04 -1.05
C PHE A 141 -7.36 8.77 -1.72
N LEU A 142 -6.15 8.31 -1.39
CA LEU A 142 -5.58 7.12 -2.02
C LEU A 142 -6.47 5.89 -1.80
N TYR A 143 -7.05 5.75 -0.62
CA TYR A 143 -7.98 4.66 -0.31
C TYR A 143 -9.22 4.67 -1.22
N ALA A 144 -9.94 5.80 -1.26
CA ALA A 144 -11.15 5.93 -2.07
C ALA A 144 -10.83 5.82 -3.58
N TYR A 145 -9.69 6.37 -3.99
CA TYR A 145 -9.22 6.35 -5.38
C TYR A 145 -8.84 4.94 -5.85
N TYR A 146 -8.11 4.17 -5.03
CA TYR A 146 -7.75 2.79 -5.34
C TYR A 146 -9.00 1.94 -5.63
N ILE A 147 -10.01 2.07 -4.77
CA ILE A 147 -11.28 1.36 -4.92
C ILE A 147 -12.06 1.89 -6.13
N ALA A 148 -12.13 3.21 -6.33
CA ALA A 148 -12.84 3.77 -7.48
C ALA A 148 -12.27 3.27 -8.83
N VAL A 149 -10.94 3.24 -8.99
CA VAL A 149 -10.31 2.72 -10.22
C VAL A 149 -10.59 1.22 -10.42
N LEU A 150 -10.66 0.42 -9.35
CA LEU A 150 -10.95 -1.01 -9.45
C LEU A 150 -12.39 -1.30 -9.88
N HIS A 151 -13.36 -0.53 -9.38
CA HIS A 151 -14.79 -0.85 -9.53
C HIS A 151 -15.47 -0.10 -10.68
N ARG A 152 -14.91 1.02 -11.15
CA ARG A 152 -15.49 1.77 -12.27
C ARG A 152 -15.42 0.98 -13.59
N PRO A 153 -16.50 0.95 -14.39
CA PRO A 153 -16.52 0.23 -15.67
C PRO A 153 -15.52 0.74 -16.71
N ASP A 154 -15.27 2.06 -16.74
CA ASP A 154 -14.43 2.73 -17.74
C ASP A 154 -12.93 2.69 -17.41
N THR A 155 -12.56 2.25 -16.20
CA THR A 155 -11.17 2.01 -15.76
C THR A 155 -10.85 0.52 -15.65
N LYS A 156 -11.74 -0.37 -16.13
CA LYS A 156 -11.53 -1.81 -16.10
C LYS A 156 -10.23 -2.19 -16.82
N GLY A 157 -9.35 -2.89 -16.09
CA GLY A 157 -8.06 -3.36 -16.60
C GLY A 157 -6.92 -2.36 -16.44
N ILE A 158 -7.17 -1.13 -15.98
CA ILE A 158 -6.13 -0.21 -15.55
C ILE A 158 -5.31 -0.86 -14.43
N VAL A 159 -3.99 -0.77 -14.54
CA VAL A 159 -3.05 -1.31 -13.57
C VAL A 159 -2.81 -0.28 -12.48
N LEU A 160 -2.98 -0.68 -11.23
CA LEU A 160 -2.67 0.15 -10.07
C LEU A 160 -1.26 -0.17 -9.55
N PRO A 161 -0.56 0.81 -8.96
CA PRO A 161 0.71 0.53 -8.31
C PRO A 161 0.48 -0.41 -7.13
N ALA A 162 1.52 -1.16 -6.78
CA ALA A 162 1.42 -2.04 -5.63
C ALA A 162 1.21 -1.24 -4.33
N PRO A 163 0.47 -1.76 -3.34
CA PRO A 163 0.25 -1.07 -2.07
C PRO A 163 1.54 -0.63 -1.37
N TYR A 164 2.63 -1.41 -1.47
CA TYR A 164 3.93 -1.08 -0.91
C TYR A 164 4.67 0.06 -1.65
N GLU A 165 4.28 0.39 -2.88
CA GLU A 165 4.76 1.59 -3.59
C GLU A 165 3.89 2.82 -3.26
N ALA A 166 2.59 2.61 -3.05
CA ALA A 166 1.64 3.68 -2.72
C ALA A 166 1.73 4.12 -1.24
N TYR A 167 2.05 3.19 -0.33
CA TYR A 167 2.11 3.39 1.12
C TYR A 167 3.39 2.78 1.73
N PRO A 168 4.60 3.13 1.26
CA PRO A 168 5.84 2.47 1.68
C PRO A 168 6.08 2.50 3.20
N GLU A 169 5.50 3.48 3.91
CA GLU A 169 5.56 3.62 5.36
C GLU A 169 4.87 2.49 6.12
N LEU A 170 3.91 1.81 5.49
CA LEU A 170 3.15 0.71 6.08
C LEU A 170 3.73 -0.68 5.75
N PHE A 171 4.79 -0.72 4.94
CA PHE A 171 5.42 -1.96 4.46
C PHE A 171 6.90 -2.06 4.84
N THR A 172 7.44 -1.03 5.50
CA THR A 172 8.87 -0.94 5.78
C THR A 172 9.12 -0.54 7.23
N ASN A 173 10.02 -1.26 7.89
CA ASN A 173 10.41 -1.00 9.27
C ASN A 173 11.09 0.38 9.43
N VAL A 174 10.95 0.96 10.62
CA VAL A 174 11.33 2.34 10.93
C VAL A 174 12.84 2.58 10.81
N ASP A 175 13.66 1.56 11.08
CA ASP A 175 15.12 1.60 10.92
C ASP A 175 15.52 1.91 9.47
N THR A 176 14.80 1.34 8.51
CA THR A 176 15.02 1.58 7.08
C THR A 176 14.58 2.99 6.70
N TRP A 177 13.46 3.48 7.24
CA TRP A 177 13.04 4.88 7.07
C TRP A 177 14.04 5.89 7.63
N TRP A 178 14.69 5.59 8.76
CA TRP A 178 15.77 6.44 9.27
C TRP A 178 16.96 6.50 8.30
N LYS A 179 17.30 5.38 7.63
CA LYS A 179 18.34 5.36 6.59
C LYS A 179 17.93 6.21 5.38
N ILE A 180 16.71 6.04 4.87
CA ILE A 180 16.15 6.82 3.75
C ILE A 180 16.22 8.32 4.06
N ASN A 181 15.70 8.72 5.22
CA ASN A 181 15.66 10.12 5.63
C ASN A 181 17.07 10.72 5.76
N ARG A 182 18.01 9.97 6.33
CA ARG A 182 19.41 10.40 6.43
C ARG A 182 20.03 10.65 5.05
N VAL A 183 19.88 9.71 4.11
CA VAL A 183 20.39 9.86 2.73
C VAL A 183 19.78 11.11 2.08
N LYS A 184 18.47 11.32 2.25
CA LYS A 184 17.78 12.48 1.68
C LYS A 184 18.23 13.80 2.29
N MET A 185 18.39 13.86 3.62
CA MET A 185 18.82 15.06 4.35
C MET A 185 20.28 15.43 4.06
N GLN A 186 21.14 14.44 3.81
CA GLN A 186 22.55 14.63 3.45
C GLN A 186 22.76 14.87 1.95
N ASN A 187 21.70 14.80 1.14
CA ASN A 187 21.77 14.83 -0.31
C ASN A 187 22.73 13.77 -0.91
N GLY A 188 22.81 12.62 -0.24
CA GLY A 188 23.65 11.48 -0.63
C GLY A 188 24.25 10.76 0.55
N VAL A 189 25.28 9.96 0.28
CA VAL A 189 26.06 9.24 1.29
C VAL A 189 27.49 9.74 1.19
N ASP A 190 28.01 10.36 2.25
CA ASP A 190 29.42 10.73 2.31
C ASP A 190 30.30 9.48 2.40
N SER A 191 31.38 9.48 1.61
CA SER A 191 32.21 8.31 1.31
C SER A 191 33.04 7.79 2.49
N PHE A 192 32.99 8.43 3.66
CA PHE A 192 33.99 8.22 4.70
C PHE A 192 33.65 7.26 5.82
N ASP A 193 32.42 6.73 6.01
CA ASP A 193 32.28 5.63 7.01
C ASP A 193 31.05 4.69 6.97
N LEU A 194 29.91 4.95 6.32
CA LEU A 194 28.67 4.31 6.82
C LEU A 194 27.68 3.74 5.79
N GLY A 195 27.91 3.90 4.49
CA GLY A 195 26.95 3.47 3.46
C GLY A 195 26.73 1.95 3.44
N SER A 196 27.73 1.22 2.96
CA SER A 196 27.65 -0.24 2.77
C SER A 196 27.50 -1.01 4.07
N GLU A 197 28.15 -0.57 5.16
CA GLU A 197 28.06 -1.22 6.47
C GLU A 197 26.64 -1.16 7.07
N TYR A 198 25.87 -0.12 6.77
CA TYR A 198 24.45 -0.04 7.13
C TYR A 198 23.49 -0.54 6.05
N GLY A 199 24.01 -1.18 5.00
CA GLY A 199 23.22 -1.73 3.90
C GLY A 199 22.65 -0.66 2.98
N ILE A 200 23.38 0.42 2.72
CA ILE A 200 23.02 1.47 1.77
C ILE A 200 24.01 1.43 0.61
N VAL A 201 23.50 1.20 -0.60
CA VAL A 201 24.30 1.10 -1.83
C VAL A 201 23.75 2.09 -2.84
N LYS A 202 24.64 2.80 -3.55
CA LYS A 202 24.24 3.63 -4.69
C LYS A 202 24.39 2.82 -5.97
N GLU A 203 23.29 2.57 -6.65
CA GLU A 203 23.26 1.87 -7.94
C GLU A 203 22.80 2.85 -9.02
N GLN A 204 23.71 3.24 -9.92
CA GLN A 204 23.47 4.27 -10.93
C GLN A 204 22.97 5.59 -10.30
N ASN A 205 21.71 5.96 -10.56
CA ASN A 205 21.06 7.18 -10.07
C ASN A 205 20.14 6.91 -8.87
N GLU A 206 20.11 5.69 -8.33
CA GLU A 206 19.22 5.27 -7.26
C GLU A 206 19.99 4.82 -6.01
N TYR A 207 19.31 4.83 -4.87
CA TYR A 207 19.83 4.30 -3.61
C TYR A 207 19.06 3.02 -3.27
N VAL A 208 19.79 1.93 -3.12
CA VAL A 208 19.29 0.63 -2.64
C VAL A 208 19.58 0.54 -1.15
N ILE A 209 18.53 0.28 -0.36
CA ILE A 209 18.63 0.13 1.09
C ILE A 209 18.16 -1.25 1.47
N TYR A 210 19.06 -2.05 2.01
CA TYR A 210 18.76 -3.38 2.51
C TYR A 210 17.99 -3.27 3.83
N ALA A 211 16.82 -3.89 3.86
CA ALA A 211 15.91 -3.96 4.99
C ALA A 211 15.84 -5.40 5.50
N ASN A 212 15.90 -5.55 6.83
CA ASN A 212 15.67 -6.84 7.49
C ASN A 212 14.24 -6.88 8.02
N TYR A 213 13.70 -8.09 8.11
CA TYR A 213 12.50 -8.36 8.90
C TYR A 213 12.74 -8.09 10.39
N SER A 214 11.67 -7.86 11.13
CA SER A 214 11.75 -7.61 12.55
C SER A 214 12.22 -8.83 13.34
N ASN A 215 12.77 -8.56 14.53
CA ASN A 215 13.32 -9.55 15.45
C ASN A 215 12.48 -9.65 16.74
N HIS A 216 13.04 -10.30 17.77
CA HIS A 216 12.37 -10.56 19.05
C HIS A 216 11.95 -9.28 19.82
N PHE A 217 12.47 -8.09 19.48
CA PHE A 217 12.04 -6.84 20.11
C PHE A 217 10.66 -6.40 19.61
N THR A 218 10.27 -6.81 18.40
CA THR A 218 8.97 -6.53 17.78
C THR A 218 7.98 -7.64 18.05
N TYR A 219 8.41 -8.89 17.84
CA TYR A 219 7.63 -10.09 18.12
C TYR A 219 8.25 -10.77 19.35
N PRO A 220 7.77 -10.44 20.57
CA PRO A 220 8.19 -11.19 21.74
C PRO A 220 7.83 -12.69 21.60
N GLU A 221 8.46 -13.55 22.40
CA GLU A 221 8.40 -15.02 22.28
C GLU A 221 8.99 -15.57 20.95
N ASN A 222 8.41 -16.67 20.43
CA ASN A 222 8.90 -17.39 19.26
C ASN A 222 8.27 -16.93 17.93
N GLU A 223 7.27 -16.03 17.95
CA GLU A 223 6.56 -15.59 16.72
C GLU A 223 7.47 -14.83 15.74
N HIS A 224 8.60 -14.27 16.19
CA HIS A 224 9.58 -13.64 15.31
C HIS A 224 10.19 -14.62 14.29
N LYS A 225 10.14 -15.94 14.52
CA LYS A 225 10.68 -16.96 13.61
C LYS A 225 10.03 -16.92 12.22
N ILE A 226 8.79 -16.44 12.14
CA ILE A 226 8.01 -16.35 10.90
C ILE A 226 7.82 -14.90 10.42
N SER A 227 8.63 -13.96 10.91
CA SER A 227 8.54 -12.54 10.49
C SER A 227 8.73 -12.36 8.99
N TYR A 228 9.57 -13.18 8.35
CA TYR A 228 9.74 -13.18 6.90
C TYR A 228 8.45 -13.49 6.13
N PHE A 229 7.51 -14.21 6.73
CA PHE A 229 6.20 -14.50 6.16
C PHE A 229 5.19 -13.41 6.53
N THR A 230 5.10 -13.04 7.81
CA THR A 230 4.07 -12.11 8.30
C THR A 230 4.35 -10.64 7.92
N GLU A 231 5.61 -10.26 7.71
CA GLU A 231 6.02 -8.95 7.21
C GLU A 231 6.31 -8.96 5.69
N ASP A 232 6.08 -10.08 4.99
CA ASP A 232 6.23 -10.11 3.53
C ASP A 232 5.32 -9.07 2.88
N ILE A 233 5.91 -8.24 2.01
CA ILE A 233 5.18 -7.15 1.35
C ILE A 233 4.11 -7.68 0.40
N GLY A 234 4.31 -8.86 -0.18
CA GLY A 234 3.36 -9.55 -1.05
C GLY A 234 2.15 -10.07 -0.27
N LEU A 235 2.37 -10.69 0.89
CA LEU A 235 1.29 -11.18 1.76
C LEU A 235 0.44 -10.03 2.31
N ASN A 236 1.07 -8.95 2.76
CA ASN A 236 0.36 -7.77 3.26
C ASN A 236 -0.39 -7.06 2.13
N ALA A 237 0.21 -6.96 0.94
CA ALA A 237 -0.48 -6.43 -0.24
C ALA A 237 -1.66 -7.32 -0.66
N TYR A 238 -1.52 -8.64 -0.57
CA TYR A 238 -2.60 -9.60 -0.85
C TYR A 238 -3.83 -9.36 0.03
N TYR A 239 -3.64 -9.13 1.33
CA TYR A 239 -4.74 -8.79 2.22
C TYR A 239 -5.36 -7.43 1.90
N TYR A 240 -4.53 -6.43 1.55
CA TYR A 240 -5.03 -5.14 1.08
C TYR A 240 -5.88 -5.29 -0.19
N TYR A 241 -5.42 -6.06 -1.18
CA TYR A 241 -6.17 -6.34 -2.41
C TYR A 241 -7.52 -6.99 -2.13
N PHE A 242 -7.57 -7.99 -1.23
CA PHE A 242 -8.83 -8.58 -0.81
C PHE A 242 -9.78 -7.53 -0.26
N HIS A 243 -9.30 -6.63 0.60
CA HIS A 243 -10.11 -5.57 1.17
C HIS A 243 -10.61 -4.56 0.12
N VAL A 244 -9.76 -4.06 -0.79
CA VAL A 244 -10.20 -3.06 -1.78
C VAL A 244 -11.10 -3.67 -2.87
N PHE A 245 -10.97 -4.97 -3.12
CA PHE A 245 -11.83 -5.70 -4.04
C PHE A 245 -13.18 -6.08 -3.37
N PHE A 246 -13.18 -6.34 -2.06
CA PHE A 246 -14.38 -6.63 -1.26
C PHE A 246 -14.51 -5.73 -0.02
N PRO A 247 -14.67 -4.40 -0.17
CA PRO A 247 -14.74 -3.55 1.01
C PRO A 247 -15.97 -3.90 1.83
N PHE A 248 -15.81 -4.16 3.14
CA PHE A 248 -16.91 -4.63 3.98
C PHE A 248 -18.11 -3.67 4.04
N TRP A 249 -17.88 -2.37 3.79
CA TRP A 249 -18.90 -1.33 3.77
C TRP A 249 -19.59 -1.20 2.40
N MET A 250 -19.03 -1.77 1.33
CA MET A 250 -19.55 -1.61 -0.02
C MET A 250 -20.87 -2.36 -0.18
N GLU A 251 -21.87 -1.65 -0.71
CA GLU A 251 -23.18 -2.19 -1.02
C GLU A 251 -23.09 -3.24 -2.14
N SER A 252 -23.97 -4.23 -2.10
CA SER A 252 -23.93 -5.33 -3.07
C SER A 252 -24.31 -4.91 -4.48
N ASP A 253 -24.90 -3.73 -4.66
CA ASP A 253 -25.33 -3.23 -5.97
C ASP A 253 -24.15 -2.80 -6.85
N VAL A 254 -22.97 -2.56 -6.26
CA VAL A 254 -21.72 -2.33 -7.00
C VAL A 254 -21.17 -3.65 -7.55
N GLN A 255 -21.43 -4.78 -6.88
CA GLN A 255 -20.98 -6.12 -7.25
C GLN A 255 -22.14 -7.13 -7.17
N PRO A 256 -23.17 -7.01 -8.04
CA PRO A 256 -24.40 -7.80 -7.92
C PRO A 256 -24.13 -9.31 -8.04
N ASP A 257 -23.18 -9.70 -8.90
CA ASP A 257 -22.83 -11.10 -9.15
C ASP A 257 -22.28 -11.83 -7.91
N LEU A 258 -21.81 -11.10 -6.91
CA LEU A 258 -21.16 -11.66 -5.73
C LEU A 258 -22.03 -11.57 -4.48
N LYS A 259 -23.22 -10.96 -4.58
CA LYS A 259 -24.14 -10.75 -3.46
C LYS A 259 -24.49 -12.04 -2.74
N GLU A 260 -24.81 -13.09 -3.49
CA GLU A 260 -25.23 -14.39 -2.93
C GLU A 260 -24.06 -15.21 -2.37
N HIS A 261 -22.83 -14.96 -2.84
CA HIS A 261 -21.62 -15.72 -2.47
C HIS A 261 -20.69 -14.96 -1.53
N ARG A 262 -21.06 -13.75 -1.07
CA ARG A 262 -20.16 -12.90 -0.27
C ARG A 262 -19.71 -13.55 1.03
N GLY A 263 -20.62 -14.25 1.72
CA GLY A 263 -20.30 -14.99 2.95
C GLY A 263 -19.41 -16.20 2.70
N GLU A 264 -19.60 -16.87 1.56
CA GLU A 264 -18.77 -18.00 1.12
C GLU A 264 -17.33 -17.54 0.83
N ILE A 265 -17.18 -16.43 0.09
CA ILE A 265 -15.88 -15.81 -0.21
C ILE A 265 -15.16 -15.40 1.08
N TYR A 266 -15.89 -14.80 2.03
CA TYR A 266 -15.33 -14.44 3.34
C TYR A 266 -14.75 -15.67 4.04
N TYR A 267 -15.54 -16.72 4.21
CA TYR A 267 -15.09 -17.94 4.88
C TYR A 267 -13.90 -18.57 4.15
N TYR A 268 -13.99 -18.72 2.83
CA TYR A 268 -12.95 -19.33 2.00
C TYR A 268 -11.62 -18.56 2.10
N PHE A 269 -11.67 -17.23 2.00
CA PHE A 269 -10.46 -16.41 2.09
C PHE A 269 -9.72 -16.60 3.42
N TYR A 270 -10.42 -16.45 4.55
CA TYR A 270 -9.78 -16.56 5.87
C TYR A 270 -9.37 -18.00 6.18
N GLN A 271 -10.18 -19.00 5.80
CA GLN A 271 -9.82 -20.41 5.96
C GLN A 271 -8.52 -20.72 5.20
N GLN A 272 -8.37 -20.25 3.96
CA GLN A 272 -7.18 -20.52 3.17
C GLN A 272 -5.95 -19.75 3.65
N LEU A 273 -6.12 -18.49 4.06
CA LEU A 273 -5.06 -17.69 4.66
C LEU A 273 -4.54 -18.33 5.96
N LEU A 274 -5.44 -18.76 6.85
CA LEU A 274 -5.08 -19.41 8.11
C LEU A 274 -4.42 -20.77 7.87
N ALA A 275 -4.89 -21.56 6.90
CA ALA A 275 -4.23 -22.80 6.52
C ALA A 275 -2.80 -22.56 6.04
N ARG A 276 -2.58 -21.52 5.21
CA ARG A 276 -1.25 -21.15 4.73
C ARG A 276 -0.33 -20.67 5.86
N TYR A 277 -0.86 -19.86 6.78
CA TYR A 277 -0.14 -19.39 7.97
C TYR A 277 0.23 -20.56 8.90
N TYR A 278 -0.71 -21.49 9.13
CA TYR A 278 -0.46 -22.68 9.94
C TYR A 278 0.66 -23.57 9.37
N LEU A 279 0.77 -23.68 8.04
CA LEU A 279 1.91 -24.40 7.43
C LEU A 279 3.27 -23.76 7.77
N GLU A 280 3.36 -22.43 7.90
CA GLU A 280 4.60 -21.79 8.38
C GLU A 280 4.85 -21.99 9.86
N ARG A 281 3.78 -22.07 10.65
CA ARG A 281 3.92 -22.41 12.07
C ARG A 281 4.49 -23.82 12.24
N LEU A 282 4.02 -24.77 11.44
CA LEU A 282 4.54 -26.14 11.45
C LEU A 282 6.01 -26.23 11.01
N SER A 283 6.40 -25.48 9.96
CA SER A 283 7.79 -25.45 9.49
C SER A 283 8.76 -24.81 10.49
N SER A 284 8.24 -23.97 11.40
CA SER A 284 9.01 -23.18 12.36
C SER A 284 8.86 -23.64 13.82
N ASP A 285 8.25 -24.82 14.04
CA ASP A 285 8.01 -25.42 15.36
C ASP A 285 7.23 -24.49 16.32
N LEU A 286 6.16 -23.88 15.81
CA LEU A 286 5.25 -23.00 16.55
C LEU A 286 3.91 -23.67 16.89
N GLY A 287 3.65 -24.86 16.38
CA GLY A 287 2.43 -25.62 16.65
C GLY A 287 1.14 -24.95 16.17
N GLU A 288 0.04 -25.24 16.85
CA GLU A 288 -1.29 -24.68 16.55
C GLU A 288 -1.37 -23.17 16.79
N ILE A 289 -2.35 -22.53 16.18
CA ILE A 289 -2.63 -21.10 16.39
C ILE A 289 -3.24 -20.97 17.80
N PRO A 290 -2.67 -20.17 18.71
CA PRO A 290 -3.18 -20.06 20.07
C PRO A 290 -4.62 -19.54 20.10
N GLU A 291 -5.46 -20.14 20.95
CA GLU A 291 -6.76 -19.59 21.31
C GLU A 291 -6.61 -18.44 22.33
N PHE A 292 -7.62 -17.59 22.44
CA PHE A 292 -7.64 -16.52 23.43
C PHE A 292 -9.03 -16.31 24.02
N SER A 293 -9.10 -15.57 25.12
CA SER A 293 -10.36 -15.19 25.77
C SER A 293 -10.35 -13.71 26.15
N TRP A 294 -11.47 -13.03 25.93
CA TRP A 294 -11.68 -11.64 26.37
C TRP A 294 -11.63 -11.45 27.89
N LYS A 295 -11.68 -12.54 28.67
CA LYS A 295 -11.63 -12.51 30.14
C LYS A 295 -10.24 -12.81 30.70
N HIS A 296 -9.30 -13.21 29.85
CA HIS A 296 -7.94 -13.57 30.24
C HIS A 296 -6.93 -12.70 29.49
N GLN A 297 -5.70 -12.69 29.98
CA GLN A 297 -4.62 -11.98 29.32
C GLN A 297 -4.29 -12.64 27.97
N ILE A 298 -3.97 -11.83 26.96
CA ILE A 298 -3.37 -12.32 25.72
C ILE A 298 -1.88 -12.48 25.96
N GLU A 299 -1.37 -13.71 25.88
CA GLU A 299 0.04 -14.04 26.10
C GLU A 299 0.93 -13.36 25.05
N THR A 300 0.62 -13.54 23.76
CA THR A 300 1.45 -13.04 22.65
C THR A 300 1.37 -11.52 22.47
N GLY A 301 2.48 -10.83 22.76
CA GLY A 301 2.66 -9.40 22.50
C GLY A 301 2.99 -9.07 21.03
N TYR A 302 2.92 -7.79 20.68
CA TYR A 302 3.41 -7.26 19.41
C TYR A 302 3.76 -5.77 19.55
N LYS A 303 4.96 -5.40 19.14
CA LYS A 303 5.50 -4.03 19.19
C LYS A 303 5.89 -3.60 17.77
N PRO A 304 4.95 -3.05 16.97
CA PRO A 304 5.22 -2.74 15.57
C PRO A 304 6.44 -1.84 15.41
N SER A 305 7.41 -2.25 14.60
CA SER A 305 8.59 -1.44 14.26
C SER A 305 8.28 -0.44 13.14
N MET A 306 7.11 0.19 13.20
CA MET A 306 6.59 1.06 12.14
C MET A 306 6.23 2.43 12.70
N LYS A 307 6.39 3.43 11.84
CA LYS A 307 5.97 4.79 12.12
C LYS A 307 5.36 5.37 10.87
N TYR A 308 4.19 5.99 11.02
CA TYR A 308 3.58 6.81 9.99
C TYR A 308 3.67 8.27 10.44
N PHE A 309 2.55 8.95 10.67
CA PHE A 309 2.57 10.27 11.34
C PHE A 309 2.89 10.19 12.83
N TYR A 310 2.54 9.07 13.47
CA TYR A 310 2.78 8.79 14.89
C TYR A 310 3.30 7.37 15.08
N ASN A 311 3.78 7.05 16.28
CA ASN A 311 4.18 5.69 16.63
C ASN A 311 2.93 4.80 16.72
N PHE A 312 3.03 3.58 16.22
CA PHE A 312 1.97 2.60 16.42
C PHE A 312 1.86 2.17 17.89
N VAL A 313 0.64 1.85 18.31
CA VAL A 313 0.38 1.33 19.66
C VAL A 313 1.02 -0.04 19.81
N GLN A 314 1.62 -0.29 20.96
CA GLN A 314 2.26 -1.55 21.31
C GLN A 314 1.37 -2.37 22.23
N ARG A 315 1.30 -3.69 22.01
CA ARG A 315 0.68 -4.64 22.93
C ARG A 315 1.79 -5.42 23.64
N PRO A 316 2.00 -5.26 24.96
CA PRO A 316 2.97 -6.08 25.68
C PRO A 316 2.52 -7.55 25.75
N GLU A 317 3.42 -8.44 26.14
CA GLU A 317 3.05 -9.82 26.50
C GLU A 317 2.12 -9.82 27.71
N TYR A 318 1.25 -10.83 27.81
CA TYR A 318 0.26 -10.98 28.89
C TYR A 318 -0.62 -9.73 29.06
N TYR A 319 -1.03 -9.12 27.94
CA TYR A 319 -1.85 -7.91 27.94
C TYR A 319 -3.27 -8.19 28.41
N GLN A 320 -3.74 -7.40 29.38
CA GLN A 320 -5.13 -7.42 29.83
C GLN A 320 -5.98 -6.54 28.91
N ILE A 321 -6.93 -7.17 28.21
CA ILE A 321 -7.95 -6.49 27.39
C ILE A 321 -8.92 -5.72 28.28
#